data_AF-I7G8E2-F1
#
_entry.id   AF-I7G8E2-F1
#
_cell.length_a   1.000
_cell.length_b   1.000
_cell.length_c   1.000
_cell.angle_alpha   90.00
_cell.angle_beta   90.00
_cell.angle_gamma   90.00
#
_symmetry.space_group_name_H-M   'P 1'
#
loop_
_entity.id
_entity.type
_entity.pdbx_description
1 polymer ?
#
loop_
_entity_poly.entity_id
_entity_poly.type
_entity_poly.pdbx_seq_one_letter_code
_entity_poly.pdbx_strand_id
1 'polypeptide(L)' 'MQQKSQKKAELLDNEKPAAVVAPITTGYTVKISNYGWDQSDKFVKIYITLSGVHQVPTENVQVHFTERSFVSFV' A
#
# COMPACT_ATOMS: atom_id res chain seq x y z
N MET A 1 -19.36 38.04 -44.68
CA MET A 1 -18.80 37.76 -43.34
C MET A 1 -17.40 37.17 -43.51
N GLN A 2 -16.34 37.95 -43.26
CA GLN A 2 -14.96 37.49 -43.01
C GLN A 2 -14.07 38.67 -42.56
N GLN A 3 -12.99 38.35 -41.84
CA GLN A 3 -11.95 39.16 -41.15
C GLN A 3 -12.25 39.53 -39.69
N LYS A 4 -11.66 38.88 -38.66
CA LYS A 4 -10.24 38.74 -38.17
C LYS A 4 -9.84 39.85 -37.19
N SER A 5 -9.16 39.41 -36.11
CA SER A 5 -8.45 40.18 -35.06
C SER A 5 -9.35 40.80 -33.97
N GLN A 6 -9.11 40.69 -32.66
CA GLN A 6 -7.87 40.47 -31.92
C GLN A 6 -8.18 40.16 -30.43
N LYS A 7 -7.34 39.31 -29.82
CA LYS A 7 -6.71 39.51 -28.49
C LYS A 7 -7.62 39.62 -27.25
N LYS A 8 -7.58 38.59 -26.39
CA LYS A 8 -7.01 38.64 -25.02
C LYS A 8 -7.24 37.29 -24.33
N ALA A 9 -6.32 36.35 -24.53
CA ALA A 9 -6.16 35.22 -23.60
C ALA A 9 -5.44 35.79 -22.38
N GLU A 10 -6.21 36.13 -21.35
CA GLU A 10 -5.69 36.67 -20.11
C GLU A 10 -5.34 35.53 -19.17
N LEU A 11 -4.04 35.46 -18.90
CA LEU A 11 -3.38 34.63 -17.93
C LEU A 11 -4.01 34.83 -16.55
N LEU A 12 -4.48 33.75 -15.95
CA LEU A 12 -4.52 33.62 -14.50
C LEU A 12 -3.74 32.36 -14.16
N ASP A 13 -2.43 32.61 -14.04
CA ASP A 13 -1.48 31.80 -13.32
C ASP A 13 -2.01 31.64 -11.89
N ASN A 14 -2.52 30.46 -11.57
CA ASN A 14 -2.73 30.07 -10.19
C ASN A 14 -1.88 28.82 -10.01
N GLU A 15 -0.63 29.02 -9.59
CA GLU A 15 0.24 27.97 -9.10
C GLU A 15 -0.53 27.11 -8.11
N LYS A 16 -0.91 25.92 -8.56
CA LYS A 16 -1.39 24.85 -7.71
C LYS A 16 -0.27 24.58 -6.71
N PRO A 17 -0.51 24.61 -5.39
CA PRO A 17 0.49 24.15 -4.44
C PRO A 17 0.89 22.75 -4.87
N ALA A 18 2.18 22.56 -5.19
CA ALA A 18 2.72 21.24 -5.48
C ALA A 18 2.47 20.41 -4.23
N ALA A 19 1.38 19.64 -4.26
CA ALA A 19 1.08 18.66 -3.24
C ALA A 19 2.31 17.76 -3.22
N VAL A 20 3.03 17.78 -2.10
CA VAL A 20 4.11 16.86 -1.83
C VAL A 20 3.46 15.50 -1.90
N VAL A 21 3.61 14.81 -3.03
CA VAL A 21 3.02 13.49 -3.23
C VAL A 21 3.82 12.60 -2.28
N ALA A 22 3.26 12.35 -1.10
CA ALA A 22 3.77 11.33 -0.20
C ALA A 22 3.98 10.07 -1.05
N PRO A 23 5.13 9.40 -0.93
CA PRO A 23 5.40 8.22 -1.73
C PRO A 23 4.21 7.27 -1.55
N ILE A 24 3.52 7.01 -2.65
CA ILE A 24 2.46 6.02 -2.69
C ILE A 24 3.13 4.68 -2.41
N THR A 25 3.10 4.23 -1.17
CA THR A 25 3.47 2.88 -0.79
C THR A 25 2.39 1.95 -1.36
N THR A 26 2.48 1.68 -2.67
CA THR A 26 1.67 0.66 -3.32
C THR A 26 2.14 -0.70 -2.83
N GLY A 27 1.55 -1.15 -1.72
CA GLY A 27 1.60 -2.54 -1.32
C GLY A 27 0.81 -3.40 -2.30
N TYR A 28 1.28 -4.61 -2.55
CA TYR A 28 0.57 -5.60 -3.36
C TYR A 28 0.32 -6.85 -2.53
N THR A 29 -0.84 -7.48 -2.71
CA THR A 29 -1.18 -8.70 -2.00
C THR A 29 -0.65 -9.90 -2.76
N VAL A 30 0.20 -10.69 -2.11
CA VAL A 30 0.64 -11.99 -2.63
C VAL A 30 -0.18 -13.09 -1.96
N LYS A 31 -0.73 -14.01 -2.76
CA LYS A 31 -1.37 -15.21 -2.22
C LYS A 31 -0.31 -16.17 -1.69
N ILE A 32 -0.33 -16.38 -0.37
CA ILE A 32 0.49 -17.42 0.27
C ILE A 32 -0.22 -18.76 0.07
N SER A 33 0.35 -19.62 -0.79
CA SER A 33 -0.19 -20.96 -1.07
C SER A 33 0.51 -22.06 -0.27
N ASN A 34 1.74 -21.82 0.18
CA ASN A 34 2.52 -22.77 0.97
C ASN A 34 2.76 -22.20 2.37
N TYR A 35 2.12 -22.82 3.36
CA TYR A 35 2.26 -22.50 4.78
C TYR A 35 2.13 -23.79 5.60
N GLY A 36 2.79 -23.82 6.75
CA GLY A 36 2.65 -24.89 7.73
C GLY A 36 1.89 -24.39 8.95
N TRP A 37 1.23 -25.29 9.69
CA TRP A 37 0.63 -24.95 10.97
C TRP A 37 0.67 -26.12 11.95
N ASP A 38 0.80 -25.78 13.22
CA ASP A 38 0.60 -26.72 14.33
C ASP A 38 -0.35 -26.11 15.36
N GLN A 39 -1.04 -26.96 16.09
CA GLN A 39 -1.96 -26.56 17.15
C GLN A 39 -1.72 -27.40 18.39
N SER A 40 -1.80 -26.73 19.53
CA SER A 40 -1.88 -27.29 20.87
C SER A 40 -3.20 -26.88 21.53
N ASP A 41 -3.44 -27.36 22.75
CA ASP A 41 -4.62 -26.99 23.53
C ASP A 41 -4.71 -25.49 23.83
N LYS A 42 -3.58 -24.77 23.77
CA LYS A 42 -3.50 -23.35 24.13
C LYS A 42 -3.24 -22.43 22.95
N PHE A 43 -2.57 -22.91 21.90
CA PHE A 43 -2.07 -22.05 20.83
C PHE A 43 -2.15 -22.73 19.47
N VAL A 44 -2.43 -21.92 18.44
CA VAL A 44 -2.19 -22.25 17.04
C VAL A 44 -0.97 -21.47 16.57
N LYS A 45 -0.05 -22.14 15.90
CA LYS A 45 1.14 -21.54 15.28
C LYS A 45 1.05 -21.71 13.78
N ILE A 46 1.24 -20.61 13.04
CA ILE A 46 1.29 -20.60 11.58
C ILE A 46 2.72 -20.23 11.16
N TYR A 47 3.32 -21.03 10.28
CA TYR A 47 4.64 -20.78 9.69
C TYR A 47 4.49 -20.42 8.22
N ILE A 48 4.97 -19.23 7.86
CA ILE A 48 4.94 -18.71 6.51
C ILE A 48 6.39 -18.49 6.08
N THR A 49 6.77 -19.03 4.93
CA THR A 49 8.10 -18.76 4.35
C THR A 49 8.02 -17.54 3.45
N LEU A 50 8.67 -16.44 3.85
CA LEU A 50 8.78 -15.20 3.08
C LEU A 50 10.26 -14.90 2.83
N SER A 51 10.69 -14.88 1.57
CA SER A 51 12.05 -14.53 1.18
C SER A 51 12.37 -13.09 1.58
N GLY A 52 13.49 -12.88 2.28
CA GLY A 52 13.95 -11.54 2.67
C GLY A 52 13.22 -10.92 3.87
N VAL A 53 12.29 -11.63 4.53
CA VAL A 53 11.51 -11.08 5.66
C VAL A 53 12.37 -10.58 6.82
N HIS A 54 13.55 -11.17 7.02
CA HIS A 54 14.50 -10.77 8.07
C HIS A 54 15.15 -9.40 7.84
N GLN A 55 15.04 -8.83 6.62
CA GLN A 55 15.51 -7.49 6.29
C GLN A 55 14.40 -6.45 6.45
N VAL A 56 13.16 -6.88 6.62
CA VAL A 56 12.02 -5.99 6.80
C VAL A 56 12.04 -5.48 8.25
N PRO A 57 11.95 -4.15 8.46
CA PRO A 57 11.83 -3.59 9.80
C PRO A 57 10.60 -4.15 10.52
N THR A 58 10.71 -4.38 11.83
CA THR A 58 9.64 -5.03 12.61
C THR A 58 8.35 -4.20 12.60
N GLU A 59 8.44 -2.88 12.52
CA GLU A 59 7.31 -1.96 12.40
C GLU A 59 6.46 -2.15 11.13
N ASN A 60 7.05 -2.72 10.08
CA ASN A 60 6.37 -3.00 8.81
C ASN A 60 5.74 -4.40 8.79
N VAL A 61 6.03 -5.25 9.78
CA VAL A 61 5.40 -6.56 9.95
C VAL A 61 4.20 -6.38 10.88
N GLN A 62 3.01 -6.43 10.33
CA GLN A 62 1.76 -6.21 11.05
C GLN A 62 0.85 -7.43 10.93
N VAL A 63 0.20 -7.77 12.04
CA VAL A 63 -0.80 -8.85 12.07
C VAL A 63 -2.03 -8.37 12.82
N HIS A 64 -3.18 -8.52 12.18
CA HIS A 64 -4.48 -8.22 12.76
C HIS A 64 -5.27 -9.51 12.94
N PHE A 65 -5.53 -9.87 14.20
CA PHE A 65 -6.35 -11.02 14.55
C PHE A 65 -7.82 -10.61 14.70
N THR A 66 -8.71 -11.48 14.24
CA THR A 66 -10.14 -11.45 14.51
C THR A 66 -10.51 -12.68 15.35
N GLU A 67 -11.79 -12.84 15.68
CA GLU A 67 -12.28 -14.02 16.43
C GLU A 67 -11.91 -15.36 15.75
N ARG A 68 -11.90 -15.41 14.41
CA ARG A 68 -11.74 -16.66 13.64
C ARG A 68 -10.80 -16.56 12.44
N SER A 69 -10.12 -15.44 12.28
CA SER A 69 -9.18 -15.23 11.17
C SER A 69 -8.08 -14.27 11.57
N PHE A 70 -7.06 -14.14 10.73
CA PHE A 70 -6.08 -13.08 10.84
C PHE A 70 -5.68 -12.58 9.46
N VAL A 71 -5.19 -11.36 9.40
CA VAL A 71 -4.61 -10.75 8.20
C VAL A 71 -3.20 -10.28 8.56
N SER A 72 -2.22 -10.65 7.74
CA SER A 72 -0.82 -10.25 7.91
C SER A 72 -0.42 -9.32 6.76
N PHE A 73 0.28 -8.24 7.10
CA PHE A 73 0.93 -7.32 6.17
C PHE A 73 2.43 -7.30 6.48
N VAL A 74 3.26 -7.33 5.45
CA VAL A 74 4.73 -7.33 5.51
C VAL A 74 5.24 -6.46 4.37
#